data_AF-A0A843YY00-F1
#
_entry.id   AF-A0A843YY00-F1
#
_cell.length_a   1.000
_cell.length_b   1.000
_cell.length_c   1.000
_cell.angle_alpha   90.00
_cell.angle_beta   90.00
_cell.angle_gamma   90.00
#
_symmetry.space_group_name_H-M   'P 1'
#
loop_
_entity.id
_entity.type
_entity.pdbx_description
1 polymer ?
#
loop_
_entity_poly.entity_id
_entity_poly.type
_entity_poly.pdbx_seq_one_letter_code
_entity_poly.pdbx_strand_id
1 'polypeptide(L)'
;MQKDEKVETMLDQMSVAFSDEDVKNQPELREMIFNYAQELTKTQNTGLVATKMVKSLVQYYWITKTQLPEAAIELHHQIKRDATVYDGIAMSAMLLPVWF
;
A
#
# COMPACT_ATOMS: atom_id res chain seq x y z
N MET A 1 -4.69 -20.58 -3.21
CA MET A 1 -3.37 -20.59 -3.88
C MET A 1 -3.02 -19.20 -4.42
N GLN A 2 -3.52 -18.70 -5.56
CA GLN A 2 -3.09 -17.38 -6.07
C GLN A 2 -3.41 -16.19 -5.15
N LYS A 3 -4.54 -16.23 -4.42
CA LYS A 3 -4.92 -15.15 -3.50
C LYS A 3 -3.99 -15.09 -2.30
N ASP A 4 -3.61 -16.24 -1.77
CA ASP A 4 -2.71 -16.37 -0.62
C ASP A 4 -1.29 -15.92 -1.00
N GLU A 5 -0.83 -16.31 -2.19
CA GLU A 5 0.48 -15.91 -2.73
C GLU A 5 0.63 -14.39 -2.89
N LYS A 6 -0.43 -13.69 -3.34
CA LYS A 6 -0.42 -12.21 -3.43
C LYS A 6 -0.39 -11.53 -2.06
N VAL A 7 -1.10 -12.10 -1.08
CA VAL A 7 -1.10 -11.57 0.29
C VAL A 7 0.28 -11.74 0.90
N GLU A 8 0.88 -12.92 0.79
CA GLU A 8 2.23 -13.22 1.27
C GLU A 8 3.26 -12.30 0.60
N THR A 9 3.22 -12.18 -0.73
CA THR A 9 4.13 -11.29 -1.47
C THR A 9 4.04 -9.85 -0.97
N MET A 10 2.83 -9.32 -0.78
CA MET A 10 2.67 -7.95 -0.32
C MET A 10 3.09 -7.77 1.16
N LEU A 11 2.87 -8.78 2.01
CA LEU A 11 3.38 -8.78 3.38
C LEU A 11 4.91 -8.83 3.42
N ASP A 12 5.55 -9.59 2.53
CA ASP A 12 7.01 -9.65 2.43
C ASP A 12 7.58 -8.30 2.00
N GLN A 13 6.98 -7.66 1.00
CA GLN A 13 7.34 -6.32 0.55
C GLN A 13 7.21 -5.28 1.69
N MET A 14 6.11 -5.33 2.45
CA MET A 14 5.93 -4.48 3.63
C MET A 14 6.98 -4.78 4.71
N SER A 15 7.32 -6.05 4.91
CA SER A 15 8.31 -6.50 5.91
C SER A 15 9.71 -6.02 5.58
N VAL A 16 10.09 -6.04 4.29
CA VAL A 16 11.35 -5.48 3.80
C VAL A 16 11.41 -3.98 4.10
N ALA A 17 10.40 -3.20 3.70
CA ALA A 17 10.39 -1.76 3.96
C ALA A 17 10.34 -1.43 5.46
N PHE A 18 9.57 -2.17 6.26
CA PHE A 18 9.48 -1.98 7.71
C PHE A 18 10.81 -2.23 8.43
N SER A 19 11.64 -3.12 7.88
CA SER A 19 12.92 -3.53 8.46
C SER A 19 14.09 -2.65 8.05
N ASP A 20 13.88 -1.74 7.10
CA ASP A 20 14.88 -0.79 6.61
C ASP A 20 15.27 0.25 7.70
N GLU A 21 16.55 0.60 7.77
CA GLU A 21 17.07 1.50 8.81
C GLU A 21 16.55 2.94 8.66
N ASP A 22 16.42 3.44 7.44
CA ASP A 22 15.92 4.80 7.21
C ASP A 22 14.42 4.90 7.51
N VAL A 23 13.67 3.82 7.27
CA VAL A 23 12.28 3.69 7.72
C VAL A 23 12.19 3.58 9.25
N LYS A 24 13.11 2.86 9.92
CA LYS A 24 13.17 2.81 11.40
C LYS A 24 13.41 4.18 12.03
N ASN A 25 14.16 5.04 11.36
CA ASN A 25 14.41 6.41 11.79
C ASN A 25 13.20 7.34 11.57
N GLN A 26 12.11 6.86 10.96
CA GLN A 26 10.86 7.59 10.75
C GLN A 26 9.69 6.84 11.41
N PRO A 27 9.47 7.00 12.73
CA PRO A 27 8.51 6.18 13.49
C PRO A 27 7.08 6.19 12.94
N GLU A 28 6.59 7.36 12.49
CA GLU A 28 5.24 7.50 11.92
C GLU A 28 5.08 6.73 10.60
N LEU A 29 6.10 6.78 9.74
CA LEU A 29 6.12 6.02 8.49
C LEU A 29 6.15 4.52 8.76
N ARG A 30 6.99 4.11 9.71
CA ARG A 30 7.11 2.72 10.13
C ARG A 30 5.82 2.17 10.72
N GLU A 31 5.16 2.94 11.58
CA GLU A 31 3.86 2.59 12.17
C GLU A 31 2.78 2.47 11.09
N MET A 32 2.76 3.38 10.12
CA MET A 32 1.83 3.31 8.99
C MET A 32 1.98 2.01 8.20
N ILE A 33 3.22 1.62 7.86
CA ILE A 33 3.51 0.35 7.16
C ILE A 33 3.00 -0.84 7.98
N PHE A 34 3.29 -0.85 9.29
CA PHE A 34 2.84 -1.92 10.18
C PHE A 34 1.32 -2.03 10.26
N ASN A 35 0.62 -0.90 10.36
CA ASN A 35 -0.85 -0.88 10.43
C ASN A 35 -1.48 -1.44 9.15
N TYR A 36 -0.92 -1.13 7.98
CA TYR A 36 -1.39 -1.73 6.72
C TYR A 36 -1.08 -3.23 6.62
N ALA A 37 0.06 -3.70 7.11
CA ALA A 37 0.35 -5.13 7.18
C ALA A 37 -0.65 -5.88 8.09
N GLN A 38 -1.05 -5.27 9.21
CA GLN A 38 -2.11 -5.82 10.06
C GLN A 38 -3.47 -5.84 9.35
N GLU A 39 -3.83 -4.76 8.64
CA GLU A 39 -5.07 -4.69 7.86
C GLU A 39 -5.08 -5.78 6.77
N LEU A 40 -3.95 -5.98 6.08
CA LEU A 40 -3.81 -6.99 5.05
C LEU A 40 -3.97 -8.40 5.62
N THR A 41 -3.36 -8.70 6.76
CA THR A 41 -3.52 -9.99 7.45
C THR A 41 -4.98 -10.27 7.79
N LYS A 42 -5.73 -9.26 8.23
CA LYS A 42 -7.15 -9.40 8.63
C LYS A 42 -8.11 -9.52 7.44
N THR A 43 -7.89 -8.70 6.41
CA THR A 43 -8.85 -8.53 5.30
C THR A 43 -8.51 -9.37 4.07
N GLN A 44 -7.24 -9.72 3.91
CA GLN A 44 -6.67 -10.35 2.72
C GLN A 44 -7.02 -9.62 1.41
N ASN A 45 -7.33 -8.31 1.50
CA ASN A 45 -7.73 -7.49 0.36
C ASN A 45 -6.54 -6.66 -0.12
N THR A 46 -5.69 -7.27 -0.94
CA THR A 46 -4.48 -6.65 -1.48
C THR A 46 -4.77 -5.37 -2.26
N GLY A 47 -5.84 -5.35 -3.07
CA GLY A 47 -6.22 -4.17 -3.86
C GLY A 47 -6.60 -2.96 -3.01
N LEU A 48 -7.44 -3.17 -1.98
CA LEU A 48 -7.85 -2.09 -1.08
C LEU A 48 -6.67 -1.59 -0.24
N VAL A 49 -5.86 -2.49 0.32
CA VAL A 49 -4.70 -2.11 1.14
C VAL A 49 -3.66 -1.37 0.29
N ALA A 50 -3.33 -1.88 -0.89
CA ALA A 50 -2.41 -1.21 -1.82
C ALA A 50 -2.89 0.21 -2.17
N THR A 51 -4.18 0.36 -2.46
CA THR A 51 -4.77 1.67 -2.77
C THR A 51 -4.63 2.66 -1.62
N LYS A 52 -4.99 2.24 -0.41
CA LYS A 52 -4.87 3.09 0.79
C LYS A 52 -3.41 3.45 1.03
N MET A 53 -2.52 2.47 0.99
CA MET A 53 -1.11 2.65 1.31
C MET A 53 -0.39 3.56 0.32
N VAL A 54 -0.60 3.40 -0.99
CA VAL A 54 -0.03 4.28 -2.02
C VAL A 54 -0.43 5.74 -1.76
N LYS A 55 -1.71 5.99 -1.47
CA LYS A 55 -2.23 7.33 -1.18
C LYS A 55 -1.65 7.88 0.11
N SER A 56 -1.53 7.05 1.15
CA SER A 56 -0.98 7.45 2.45
C SER A 56 0.52 7.75 2.40
N LEU A 57 1.31 7.03 1.60
CA LEU A 57 2.74 7.34 1.41
C LEU A 57 2.94 8.70 0.74
N VAL A 58 2.15 9.01 -0.30
CA VAL A 58 2.16 10.32 -0.95
C VAL A 58 1.71 11.42 0.02
N GLN A 59 0.63 11.15 0.77
CA GLN A 59 0.12 12.09 1.77
C GLN A 59 1.15 12.35 2.89
N TYR A 60 1.83 11.32 3.37
CA TYR A 60 2.89 11.45 4.37
C TYR A 60 3.99 12.38 3.88
N TYR A 61 4.51 12.15 2.67
CA TYR A 61 5.48 13.03 2.03
C TYR A 61 4.99 14.48 1.95
N TRP A 62 3.71 14.69 1.63
CA TRP A 62 3.14 16.03 1.56
C TRP A 62 2.98 16.73 2.91
N ILE A 63 2.66 16.00 3.97
CA ILE A 63 2.44 16.54 5.31
C ILE A 63 3.78 16.83 5.99
N THR A 64 4.70 15.87 5.99
CA THR A 64 5.97 15.99 6.72
C THR A 64 7.00 16.79 5.95
N LYS A 65 6.87 16.88 4.61
CA LYS A 65 7.91 17.37 3.68
C LYS A 65 9.23 16.59 3.79
N THR A 66 9.23 15.47 4.49
CA THR A 66 10.38 14.58 4.65
C THR A 66 10.46 13.67 3.45
N GLN A 67 11.65 13.56 2.86
CA GLN A 67 11.87 12.64 1.76
C GLN A 67 11.62 11.20 2.21
N LEU A 68 10.85 10.45 1.42
CA LEU A 68 10.63 9.04 1.68
C LEU A 68 11.95 8.27 1.51
N PRO A 69 12.27 7.35 2.43
CA PRO A 69 13.35 6.38 2.25
C PRO A 69 13.18 5.58 0.97
N GLU A 70 14.30 5.11 0.40
CA GLU A 70 14.29 4.34 -0.84
C GLU A 70 13.42 3.08 -0.72
N ALA A 71 13.48 2.38 0.40
CA ALA A 71 12.65 1.20 0.67
C ALA A 71 11.13 1.51 0.66
N ALA A 72 10.72 2.70 1.13
CA ALA A 72 9.32 3.13 1.08
C ALA A 72 8.87 3.54 -0.33
N ILE A 73 9.78 4.12 -1.12
CA ILE A 73 9.55 4.43 -2.54
C ILE A 73 9.43 3.13 -3.35
N GLU A 74 10.30 2.16 -3.09
CA GLU A 74 10.24 0.85 -3.74
C GLU A 74 8.94 0.13 -3.40
N LEU A 75 8.56 0.09 -2.11
CA LEU A 75 7.28 -0.48 -1.69
C LEU A 75 6.10 0.18 -2.40
N HIS A 76 6.09 1.51 -2.51
CA HIS A 76 5.08 2.23 -3.29
C HIS A 76 5.03 1.73 -4.73
N HIS A 77 6.16 1.56 -5.42
CA HIS A 77 6.19 1.06 -6.79
C HIS A 77 5.70 -0.39 -6.91
N GLN A 78 6.11 -1.26 -5.99
CA GLN A 78 5.74 -2.66 -5.98
C GLN A 78 4.21 -2.87 -5.88
N ILE A 79 3.55 -2.11 -4.99
CA ILE A 79 2.10 -2.27 -4.74
C ILE A 79 1.22 -1.37 -5.63
N LYS A 80 1.79 -0.39 -6.34
CA LYS A 80 1.05 0.56 -7.18
C LYS A 80 0.22 -0.10 -8.27
N ARG A 81 0.68 -1.23 -8.81
CA ARG A 81 -0.07 -1.97 -9.84
C ARG A 81 -1.40 -2.49 -9.30
N ASP A 82 -1.39 -3.11 -8.12
CA ASP A 82 -2.61 -3.61 -7.49
C ASP A 82 -3.57 -2.48 -7.11
N ALA A 83 -3.04 -1.35 -6.65
CA ALA A 83 -3.82 -0.14 -6.41
C ALA A 83 -4.52 0.37 -7.68
N THR A 84 -3.79 0.44 -8.80
CA THR A 84 -4.31 0.94 -10.08
C THR A 84 -5.43 0.05 -10.61
N VAL A 85 -5.27 -1.28 -10.52
CA VAL A 85 -6.31 -2.23 -10.92
C VAL A 85 -7.56 -2.07 -10.05
N TYR A 86 -7.38 -1.96 -8.73
CA TYR A 86 -8.50 -1.80 -7.80
C TYR A 86 -9.26 -0.49 -8.04
N ASP A 87 -8.56 0.64 -8.15
CA ASP A 87 -9.16 1.95 -8.43
C ASP A 87 -9.91 1.91 -9.79
N GLY A 88 -9.36 1.26 -10.81
CA GLY A 88 -10.02 1.10 -12.11
C GLY A 88 -11.34 0.31 -12.02
N ILE A 89 -11.36 -0.80 -11.27
CA ILE A 89 -12.58 -1.59 -11.04
C ILE A 89 -13.60 -0.78 -10.24
N ALA A 90 -13.17 -0.11 -9.17
CA ALA A 90 -14.04 0.69 -8.33
C ALA A 90 -14.67 1.85 -9.10
N MET A 91 -13.88 2.58 -9.89
CA MET A 91 -14.36 3.66 -10.76
C MET A 91 -15.32 3.13 -11.82
N SER A 92 -15.01 2.00 -12.45
CA SER A 92 -15.91 1.38 -13.44
C SER A 92 -17.25 1.02 -12.80
N ALA A 93 -17.23 0.39 -11.61
CA ALA A 93 -18.44 0.04 -10.87
C ALA A 93 -19.28 1.26 -10.47
N MET A 94 -18.65 2.38 -10.11
CA MET A 94 -19.33 3.64 -9.82
C MET A 94 -19.99 4.27 -11.05
N LEU A 95 -19.45 4.04 -12.25
CA LEU A 95 -19.96 4.60 -13.50
C LEU A 95 -21.01 3.70 -14.18
N LEU A 96 -21.11 2.42 -13.81
CA LEU A 96 -22.12 1.49 -14.34
C LEU A 96 -23.56 2.04 -14.27
N PRO A 97 -24.03 2.71 -13.20
CA PRO A 97 -25.38 3.27 -13.13
C PRO A 97 -25.64 4.47 -14.06
N VAL A 98 -24.61 4.98 -14.74
CA VAL A 98 -24.71 6.10 -15.69
C VAL A 98 -24.82 5.60 -17.13
N TRP A 99 -24.44 4.35 -17.38
CA TRP A 99 -24.43 3.71 -18.70
C TRP A 99 -25.61 2.74 -18.94
N PHE A 100 -26.40 2.45 -17.89
CA PHE A 100 -27.68 1.72 -17.94
C PHE A 100 -28.77 2.58 -17.31
#